data_AF-A0A3L7QIS5-F1
#
_entry.id   AF-A0A3L7QIS5-F1
#
_cell.length_a   1.000
_cell.length_b   1.000
_cell.length_c   1.000
_cell.angle_alpha   90.00
_cell.angle_beta   90.00
_cell.angle_gamma   90.00
#
_symmetry.space_group_name_H-M   'P 1'
#
loop_
_entity.id
_entity.type
_entity.pdbx_description
1 polymer ?
#
loop_
_entity_poly.entity_id
_entity_poly.type
_entity_poly.pdbx_seq_one_letter_code
_entity_poly.pdbx_strand_id
1 'polypeptide(L)'
;MIRSRSSRDAVIALESRRMLSGNVQVTLNGSTLTITGDNSNNELAVEQTVGGLQVRAINGTKLNGTADGSLVFSNPSRINLDLLGGNDQLFLSDFLGGTVNVQMGSGNDTLTLEGINSDGALTIDLNSGNDRLEARLGGSEPTDSNVVGGNFTLQCGNGNDTVLIGALNALQNISIDGNNGNDVIGLGAGRTDGTTSILLGNGNDTAGLSDRTLVGNFSLNAGNGDDLVGLNQLEVEGASTIELGNGKDALLSQSTAFYGNVSRKGGTGTDQIFSQNDTFFSGNNVTEFELTVMNPSTIASLASRLQKLFGINLGV
;
A
#
# COMPACT_ATOMS: atom_id res chain seq x y z
N MET A 1 -0.99 -62.42 36.23
CA MET A 1 -1.78 -61.16 36.22
C MET A 1 -1.16 -60.24 37.26
N ILE A 2 -0.69 -59.02 37.06
CA ILE A 2 -0.60 -58.08 35.92
C ILE A 2 0.71 -57.30 36.16
N ARG A 3 1.51 -57.07 35.10
CA ARG A 3 2.77 -56.31 35.16
C ARG A 3 2.47 -54.81 35.18
N SER A 4 2.94 -54.09 36.19
CA SER A 4 2.96 -52.61 36.20
C SER A 4 4.21 -52.13 35.46
N ARG A 5 4.01 -51.49 34.30
CA ARG A 5 5.08 -50.84 33.52
C ARG A 5 5.23 -49.41 34.02
N SER A 6 6.44 -49.09 34.50
CA SER A 6 6.91 -47.72 34.69
C SER A 6 6.81 -46.96 33.36
N SER A 7 5.86 -46.03 33.23
CA SER A 7 5.94 -45.03 32.17
C SER A 7 7.07 -44.09 32.56
N ARG A 8 8.22 -44.24 31.89
CA ARG A 8 9.17 -43.16 31.80
C ARG A 8 8.45 -42.07 31.01
N ASP A 9 7.99 -41.05 31.71
CA ASP A 9 7.61 -39.79 31.09
C ASP A 9 8.87 -39.27 30.40
N ALA A 10 8.95 -39.55 29.10
CA ALA A 10 9.84 -38.83 28.23
C ALA A 10 9.37 -37.39 28.31
N VAL A 11 10.06 -36.60 29.14
CA VAL A 11 10.13 -35.16 28.97
C VAL A 11 10.70 -35.00 27.57
N ILE A 12 9.81 -34.88 26.60
CA ILE A 12 10.13 -34.34 25.29
C ILE A 12 10.67 -32.97 25.65
N ALA A 13 12.00 -32.83 25.61
CA ALA A 13 12.60 -31.52 25.55
C ALA A 13 11.87 -30.83 24.39
N LEU A 14 11.11 -29.78 24.70
CA LEU A 14 10.66 -28.83 23.72
C LEU A 14 11.94 -28.46 22.96
N GLU A 15 12.13 -29.07 21.79
CA GLU A 15 13.12 -28.62 20.84
C GLU A 15 12.84 -27.13 20.75
N SER A 16 13.80 -26.31 21.21
CA SER A 16 13.69 -24.87 21.10
C SER A 16 13.20 -24.62 19.69
N ARG A 17 12.02 -24.02 19.54
CA ARG A 17 11.56 -23.52 18.25
C ARG A 17 12.65 -22.57 17.81
N ARG A 18 13.65 -23.12 17.12
CA ARG A 18 14.49 -22.41 16.20
C ARG A 18 13.49 -22.04 15.12
N MET A 19 12.73 -20.98 15.39
CA MET A 19 12.28 -20.07 14.36
C MET A 19 13.51 -19.95 13.47
N LEU A 20 13.43 -20.47 12.26
CA LEU A 20 14.51 -20.37 11.30
C LEU A 20 14.69 -18.87 11.07
N SER A 21 15.56 -18.26 11.87
CA SER A 21 15.85 -16.85 11.75
C SER A 21 16.60 -16.68 10.45
N GLY A 22 15.98 -16.04 9.47
CA GLY A 22 16.65 -15.79 8.20
C GLY A 22 17.81 -14.82 8.37
N ASN A 23 18.52 -14.62 7.27
CA ASN A 23 19.74 -13.83 7.22
C ASN A 23 19.68 -12.84 6.06
N VAL A 24 19.88 -11.59 6.43
CA VAL A 24 19.93 -10.46 5.52
C VAL A 24 21.39 -10.05 5.29
N GLN A 25 21.78 -9.93 4.02
CA GLN A 25 23.05 -9.39 3.59
C GLN A 25 22.91 -7.89 3.35
N VAL A 26 23.81 -7.09 3.91
CA VAL A 26 23.80 -5.63 3.81
C VAL A 26 25.16 -5.13 3.36
N THR A 27 25.18 -4.40 2.25
CA THR A 27 26.40 -3.86 1.66
C THR A 27 26.20 -2.42 1.19
N LEU A 28 27.22 -1.58 1.38
CA LEU A 28 27.26 -0.22 0.84
C LEU A 28 28.33 -0.17 -0.27
N ASN A 29 27.92 0.11 -1.50
CA ASN A 29 28.83 0.32 -2.63
C ASN A 29 28.66 1.74 -3.18
N GLY A 30 29.67 2.58 -2.97
CA GLY A 30 29.54 4.01 -3.22
C GLY A 30 28.45 4.60 -2.32
N SER A 31 27.42 5.19 -2.93
CA SER A 31 26.26 5.75 -2.23
C SER A 31 25.00 4.86 -2.28
N THR A 32 25.13 3.63 -2.81
CA THR A 32 24.02 2.67 -2.90
C THR A 32 24.12 1.64 -1.79
N LEU A 33 23.15 1.66 -0.88
CA LEU A 33 22.95 0.63 0.13
C LEU A 33 22.10 -0.49 -0.49
N THR A 34 22.62 -1.71 -0.51
CA THR A 34 21.90 -2.90 -0.94
C THR A 34 21.66 -3.81 0.26
N ILE A 35 20.40 -4.17 0.47
CA ILE A 35 19.92 -5.08 1.51
C ILE A 35 19.24 -6.25 0.79
N THR A 36 19.73 -7.46 0.99
CA THR A 36 19.21 -8.68 0.34
C THR A 36 18.89 -9.73 1.39
N GLY A 37 17.64 -10.18 1.45
CA GLY A 37 17.17 -11.23 2.34
C GLY A 37 17.61 -12.63 1.93
N ASP A 38 16.92 -13.62 2.46
CA ASP A 38 17.00 -15.03 2.05
C ASP A 38 15.59 -15.61 1.87
N ASN A 39 15.45 -16.92 1.69
CA ASN A 39 14.12 -17.53 1.53
C ASN A 39 13.45 -17.87 2.90
N SER A 40 13.83 -17.16 3.96
CA SER A 40 13.31 -17.36 5.32
C SER A 40 12.79 -16.03 5.85
N ASN A 41 11.80 -16.09 6.73
CA ASN A 41 11.23 -14.89 7.34
C ASN A 41 12.31 -14.00 7.96
N ASN A 42 12.31 -12.73 7.57
CA ASN A 42 13.20 -11.68 8.01
C ASN A 42 12.39 -10.56 8.66
N GLU A 43 12.89 -10.00 9.76
CA GLU A 43 12.34 -8.79 10.36
C GLU A 43 13.44 -7.73 10.48
N LEU A 44 13.18 -6.58 9.87
CA LEU A 44 14.15 -5.50 9.69
C LEU A 44 13.53 -4.15 10.01
N ALA A 45 14.32 -3.29 10.65
CA ALA A 45 14.07 -1.86 10.69
C ALA A 45 15.21 -1.11 9.99
N VAL A 46 14.86 -0.19 9.10
CA VAL A 46 15.76 0.75 8.45
C VAL A 46 15.32 2.15 8.81
N GLU A 47 16.12 2.83 9.61
CA GLU A 47 15.73 4.04 10.32
C GLU A 47 16.80 5.11 10.17
N GLN A 48 16.42 6.33 9.80
CA GLN A 48 17.37 7.44 9.80
C GLN A 48 17.62 7.91 11.24
N THR A 49 18.88 7.96 11.63
CA THR A 49 19.30 8.46 12.94
C THR A 49 20.20 9.68 12.77
N VAL A 50 20.52 10.36 13.89
CA VAL A 50 21.55 11.41 13.93
C VAL A 50 22.91 10.90 13.44
N GLY A 51 23.20 9.60 13.61
CA GLY A 51 24.45 8.97 13.19
C GLY A 51 24.48 8.51 11.73
N GLY A 52 23.38 8.65 10.99
CA GLY A 52 23.20 8.10 9.65
C GLY A 52 22.06 7.09 9.59
N LEU A 53 21.95 6.40 8.47
CA LEU A 53 20.92 5.39 8.25
C LEU A 53 21.30 4.08 8.96
N GLN A 54 20.49 3.67 9.93
CA GLN A 54 20.66 2.44 10.68
C GLN A 54 19.84 1.31 10.06
N VAL A 55 20.47 0.16 9.82
CA VAL A 55 19.78 -1.11 9.48
C VAL A 55 19.91 -2.04 10.67
N ARG A 56 18.79 -2.48 11.22
CA ARG A 56 18.70 -3.30 12.43
C ARG A 56 17.90 -4.57 12.14
N ALA A 57 18.50 -5.72 12.45
CA ALA A 57 17.78 -6.98 12.44
C ALA A 57 17.03 -7.19 13.76
N ILE A 58 15.87 -7.84 13.66
CA ILE A 58 14.91 -7.99 14.77
C ILE A 58 14.50 -9.47 14.86
N ASN A 59 14.07 -9.89 16.06
CA ASN A 59 13.46 -11.20 16.32
C ASN A 59 14.30 -12.39 15.81
N GLY A 60 15.62 -12.30 15.96
CA GLY A 60 16.57 -13.35 15.62
C GLY A 60 17.13 -13.25 14.21
N THR A 61 16.56 -12.42 13.33
CA THR A 61 17.12 -12.18 11.98
C THR A 61 18.60 -11.83 12.10
N LYS A 62 19.40 -12.40 11.20
CA LYS A 62 20.84 -12.15 11.16
C LYS A 62 21.13 -11.06 10.15
N LEU A 63 22.09 -10.21 10.46
CA LEU A 63 22.62 -9.19 9.57
C LEU A 63 24.08 -9.54 9.29
N ASN A 64 24.40 -9.86 8.03
CA ASN A 64 25.73 -10.34 7.61
C ASN A 64 26.24 -11.51 8.48
N GLY A 65 25.36 -12.46 8.81
CA GLY A 65 25.64 -13.61 9.67
C GLY A 65 25.62 -13.34 11.17
N THR A 66 25.49 -12.08 11.59
CA THR A 66 25.44 -11.68 13.01
C THR A 66 23.98 -11.57 13.47
N ALA A 67 23.58 -12.40 14.45
CA ALA A 67 22.22 -12.35 15.01
C ALA A 67 21.94 -11.00 15.68
N ASP A 68 20.73 -10.47 15.48
CA ASP A 68 20.27 -9.18 16.02
C ASP A 68 21.26 -8.04 15.72
N GLY A 69 21.90 -8.11 14.55
CA GLY A 69 22.92 -7.17 14.13
C GLY A 69 22.36 -5.77 13.83
N SER A 70 23.20 -4.76 14.00
CA SER A 70 22.90 -3.37 13.66
C SER A 70 24.08 -2.77 12.92
N LEU A 71 23.84 -2.19 11.73
CA LEU A 71 24.84 -1.44 10.97
C LEU A 71 24.35 -0.01 10.76
N VAL A 72 25.28 0.94 10.76
CA VAL A 72 24.99 2.36 10.51
C VAL A 72 25.81 2.82 9.30
N PHE A 73 25.15 3.48 8.36
CA PHE A 73 25.72 3.97 7.12
C PHE A 73 25.56 5.48 7.01
N SER A 74 26.60 6.16 6.53
CA SER A 74 26.55 7.60 6.29
C SER A 74 25.67 7.91 5.08
N ASN A 75 24.40 8.25 5.31
CA ASN A 75 23.41 8.80 4.38
C ASN A 75 23.54 8.31 2.93
N PRO A 76 23.17 7.04 2.64
CA PRO A 76 23.15 6.55 1.26
C PRO A 76 22.16 7.38 0.42
N SER A 77 22.51 7.62 -0.84
CA SER A 77 21.63 8.33 -1.79
C SER A 77 20.68 7.38 -2.53
N ARG A 78 20.84 6.07 -2.35
CA ARG A 78 19.98 5.04 -2.90
C ARG A 78 19.91 3.86 -1.95
N ILE A 79 18.71 3.33 -1.75
CA ILE A 79 18.47 2.07 -1.07
C ILE A 79 17.83 1.10 -2.07
N ASN A 80 18.42 -0.10 -2.17
CA ASN A 80 17.82 -1.23 -2.85
C ASN A 80 17.59 -2.33 -1.81
N LEU A 81 16.35 -2.68 -1.55
CA LEU A 81 15.91 -3.75 -0.67
C LEU A 81 15.27 -4.85 -1.51
N ASP A 82 15.72 -6.08 -1.34
CA ASP A 82 15.13 -7.28 -1.95
C ASP A 82 15.13 -8.41 -0.92
N LEU A 83 13.97 -8.71 -0.31
CA LEU A 83 13.89 -9.69 0.77
C LEU A 83 13.70 -11.13 0.28
N LEU A 84 13.56 -11.33 -1.02
CA LEU A 84 13.46 -12.61 -1.71
C LEU A 84 12.23 -13.44 -1.33
N GLY A 85 12.21 -14.11 -0.19
CA GLY A 85 11.00 -14.82 0.18
C GLY A 85 10.95 -15.34 1.60
N GLY A 86 9.80 -15.85 2.00
CA GLY A 86 9.45 -15.94 3.41
C GLY A 86 8.43 -14.86 3.72
N ASN A 87 7.87 -14.89 4.92
CA ASN A 87 6.93 -13.87 5.36
C ASN A 87 7.71 -12.80 6.12
N ASP A 88 8.05 -11.74 5.41
CA ASP A 88 8.97 -10.71 5.85
C ASP A 88 8.27 -9.50 6.45
N GLN A 89 8.96 -8.83 7.36
CA GLN A 89 8.50 -7.61 8.00
C GLN A 89 9.58 -6.54 7.87
N LEU A 90 9.25 -5.47 7.15
CA LEU A 90 10.15 -4.35 6.91
C LEU A 90 9.52 -3.06 7.44
N PHE A 91 10.24 -2.40 8.34
CA PHE A 91 9.92 -1.08 8.83
C PHE A 91 10.92 -0.06 8.26
N LEU A 92 10.46 0.86 7.41
CA LEU A 92 11.25 1.98 6.91
C LEU A 92 10.77 3.26 7.60
N SER A 93 11.65 3.94 8.32
CA SER A 93 11.28 5.15 9.05
C SER A 93 12.25 6.32 8.92
N ASP A 94 11.68 7.52 8.91
CA ASP A 94 12.36 8.82 8.93
C ASP A 94 13.39 8.99 7.81
N PHE A 95 13.22 8.23 6.73
CA PHE A 95 14.21 8.20 5.66
C PHE A 95 14.25 9.54 4.94
N LEU A 96 15.45 10.14 4.89
CA LEU A 96 15.70 11.45 4.29
C LEU A 96 16.63 11.31 3.07
N GLY A 97 16.04 11.49 1.87
CA GLY A 97 16.75 11.77 0.62
C GLY A 97 16.92 10.60 -0.34
N GLY A 98 17.22 10.86 -1.61
CA GLY A 98 17.57 9.81 -2.58
C GLY A 98 16.43 8.92 -3.09
N THR A 99 16.79 7.80 -3.74
CA THR A 99 15.84 6.83 -4.35
C THR A 99 15.73 5.58 -3.49
N VAL A 100 14.50 5.07 -3.29
CA VAL A 100 14.25 3.82 -2.56
C VAL A 100 13.56 2.83 -3.49
N ASN A 101 14.12 1.62 -3.58
CA ASN A 101 13.51 0.48 -4.25
C ASN A 101 13.33 -0.63 -3.23
N VAL A 102 12.11 -1.15 -3.09
CA VAL A 102 11.75 -2.23 -2.18
C VAL A 102 11.11 -3.35 -2.97
N GLN A 103 11.64 -4.56 -2.84
CA GLN A 103 11.05 -5.81 -3.30
C GLN A 103 10.86 -6.69 -2.07
N MET A 104 9.61 -7.00 -1.73
CA MET A 104 9.32 -7.86 -0.57
C MET A 104 9.53 -9.33 -0.91
N GLY A 105 9.17 -9.72 -2.14
CA GLY A 105 9.46 -11.06 -2.66
C GLY A 105 8.27 -11.99 -2.52
N SER A 106 8.52 -13.29 -2.36
CA SER A 106 7.43 -14.27 -2.23
C SER A 106 7.12 -14.59 -0.77
N GLY A 107 5.86 -14.50 -0.37
CA GLY A 107 5.41 -14.78 0.99
C GLY A 107 4.29 -13.84 1.36
N ASN A 108 3.78 -13.88 2.60
CA ASN A 108 2.83 -12.87 3.06
C ASN A 108 3.61 -11.83 3.88
N ASP A 109 3.91 -10.72 3.24
CA ASP A 109 4.85 -9.72 3.71
C ASP A 109 4.15 -8.52 4.34
N THR A 110 4.89 -7.78 5.16
CA THR A 110 4.42 -6.52 5.73
C THR A 110 5.48 -5.45 5.58
N LEU A 111 5.14 -4.39 4.86
CA LEU A 111 5.93 -3.17 4.73
C LEU A 111 5.24 -2.03 5.48
N THR A 112 5.93 -1.44 6.44
CA THR A 112 5.51 -0.20 7.09
C THR A 112 6.44 0.93 6.69
N LEU A 113 5.85 2.03 6.24
CA LEU A 113 6.54 3.27 5.92
C LEU A 113 6.11 4.36 6.92
N GLU A 114 7.06 5.05 7.52
CA GLU A 114 6.79 6.12 8.47
C GLU A 114 7.73 7.30 8.22
N GLY A 115 7.19 8.51 8.01
CA GLY A 115 8.03 9.71 7.86
C GLY A 115 8.99 9.66 6.67
N ILE A 116 8.59 9.05 5.56
CA ILE A 116 9.41 8.92 4.37
C ILE A 116 9.48 10.26 3.62
N ASN A 117 10.67 10.79 3.42
CA ASN A 117 10.93 12.00 2.66
C ASN A 117 12.05 11.75 1.65
N SER A 118 11.70 11.15 0.52
CA SER A 118 12.65 10.77 -0.54
C SER A 118 12.72 11.86 -1.60
N ASP A 119 13.92 12.39 -1.91
CA ASP A 119 14.11 13.34 -3.02
C ASP A 119 13.87 12.69 -4.39
N GLY A 120 14.10 11.38 -4.49
CA GLY A 120 13.98 10.58 -5.69
C GLY A 120 12.69 9.75 -5.73
N ALA A 121 12.69 8.74 -6.59
CA ALA A 121 11.57 7.81 -6.71
C ALA A 121 11.49 6.86 -5.50
N LEU A 122 10.26 6.49 -5.13
CA LEU A 122 9.96 5.40 -4.22
C LEU A 122 9.24 4.32 -5.04
N THR A 123 9.92 3.20 -5.27
CA THR A 123 9.38 2.05 -5.98
C THR A 123 9.23 0.89 -5.02
N ILE A 124 8.05 0.31 -4.96
CA ILE A 124 7.71 -0.81 -4.09
C ILE A 124 7.05 -1.88 -4.93
N ASP A 125 7.49 -3.11 -4.74
CA ASP A 125 6.95 -4.31 -5.37
C ASP A 125 6.74 -5.37 -4.29
N LEU A 126 5.48 -5.64 -3.94
CA LEU A 126 5.12 -6.64 -2.94
C LEU A 126 5.21 -8.07 -3.50
N ASN A 127 5.32 -8.22 -4.83
CA ASN A 127 5.54 -9.47 -5.55
C ASN A 127 4.42 -10.51 -5.42
N SER A 128 4.53 -11.54 -4.58
CA SER A 128 3.52 -12.61 -4.54
C SER A 128 3.24 -13.01 -3.11
N GLY A 129 1.98 -12.96 -2.71
CA GLY A 129 1.65 -12.92 -1.31
C GLY A 129 0.25 -12.41 -1.06
N ASN A 130 -0.22 -12.53 0.17
CA ASN A 130 -1.26 -11.61 0.65
C ASN A 130 -0.53 -10.61 1.53
N ASP A 131 -0.13 -9.51 0.92
CA ASP A 131 0.83 -8.58 1.46
C ASP A 131 0.12 -7.39 2.08
N ARG A 132 0.84 -6.73 3.00
CA ARG A 132 0.37 -5.53 3.66
C ARG A 132 1.36 -4.41 3.49
N LEU A 133 0.91 -3.29 2.92
CA LEU A 133 1.61 -2.02 2.97
C LEU A 133 0.84 -1.05 3.84
N GLU A 134 1.52 -0.42 4.79
CA GLU A 134 0.97 0.69 5.55
C GLU A 134 1.94 1.88 5.57
N ALA A 135 1.53 2.99 4.96
CA ALA A 135 2.27 4.25 5.01
C ALA A 135 1.59 5.20 5.99
N ARG A 136 2.26 5.50 7.09
CA ARG A 136 1.78 6.34 8.18
C ARG A 136 2.52 7.68 8.17
N LEU A 137 1.94 8.69 8.82
CA LEU A 137 2.68 9.91 9.15
C LEU A 137 3.80 9.53 10.12
N GLY A 138 5.01 10.03 9.87
CA GLY A 138 6.09 9.94 10.86
C GLY A 138 6.14 11.23 11.65
N GLY A 139 6.26 11.14 12.96
CA GLY A 139 6.27 12.31 13.84
C GLY A 139 4.92 12.62 14.51
N SER A 140 4.97 13.49 15.52
CA SER A 140 3.84 13.81 16.40
C SER A 140 2.97 14.96 15.90
N GLU A 141 3.30 15.58 14.77
CA GLU A 141 2.64 16.80 14.29
C GLU A 141 1.82 16.54 13.01
N PRO A 142 0.63 17.15 12.88
CA PRO A 142 -0.28 16.95 11.74
C PRO A 142 0.24 17.49 10.39
N THR A 143 1.42 18.12 10.35
CA THR A 143 2.08 18.58 9.11
C THR A 143 3.10 17.59 8.57
N ASP A 144 3.40 16.52 9.30
CA ASP A 144 4.39 15.55 8.86
C ASP A 144 3.76 14.59 7.83
N SER A 145 3.81 14.98 6.57
CA SER A 145 3.41 14.13 5.44
C SER A 145 4.60 13.32 4.93
N ASN A 146 4.35 12.11 4.44
CA ASN A 146 5.33 11.46 3.58
C ASN A 146 5.49 12.29 2.30
N VAL A 147 6.73 12.52 1.85
CA VAL A 147 7.04 13.26 0.62
C VAL A 147 7.86 12.38 -0.31
N VAL A 148 7.43 12.28 -1.56
CA VAL A 148 8.18 11.64 -2.64
C VAL A 148 8.42 12.67 -3.74
N GLY A 149 9.67 13.09 -3.89
CA GLY A 149 10.11 14.05 -4.91
C GLY A 149 10.12 13.47 -6.33
N GLY A 150 10.28 12.14 -6.43
CA GLY A 150 10.17 11.36 -7.66
C GLY A 150 8.76 10.82 -7.91
N ASN A 151 8.70 9.77 -8.75
CA ASN A 151 7.50 8.95 -8.87
C ASN A 151 7.35 8.05 -7.64
N PHE A 152 6.11 7.89 -7.17
CA PHE A 152 5.72 6.82 -6.28
C PHE A 152 5.11 5.69 -7.13
N THR A 153 5.74 4.53 -7.13
CA THR A 153 5.29 3.35 -7.87
C THR A 153 5.09 2.20 -6.88
N LEU A 154 3.91 1.59 -6.92
CA LEU A 154 3.56 0.41 -6.14
C LEU A 154 2.98 -0.67 -7.05
N GLN A 155 3.53 -1.88 -6.93
CA GLN A 155 3.00 -3.10 -7.52
C GLN A 155 2.66 -4.05 -6.37
N CYS A 156 1.41 -4.46 -6.26
CA CYS A 156 0.95 -5.38 -5.22
C CYS A 156 1.29 -6.81 -5.65
N GLY A 157 0.89 -7.19 -6.86
CA GLY A 157 1.33 -8.42 -7.49
C GLY A 157 0.29 -9.52 -7.35
N ASN A 158 0.69 -10.75 -6.98
CA ASN A 158 -0.27 -11.84 -6.90
C ASN A 158 -0.71 -12.14 -5.48
N GLY A 159 -2.01 -12.07 -5.23
CA GLY A 159 -2.72 -12.47 -4.01
C GLY A 159 -3.51 -11.29 -3.45
N ASN A 160 -4.19 -11.46 -2.31
CA ASN A 160 -5.13 -10.45 -1.84
C ASN A 160 -4.40 -9.45 -0.95
N ASP A 161 -4.06 -8.31 -1.51
CA ASP A 161 -3.19 -7.34 -0.87
C ASP A 161 -3.97 -6.24 -0.14
N THR A 162 -3.37 -5.69 0.91
CA THR A 162 -3.91 -4.55 1.64
C THR A 162 -2.89 -3.43 1.67
N VAL A 163 -3.18 -2.37 0.92
CA VAL A 163 -2.37 -1.16 0.81
C VAL A 163 -3.13 -0.01 1.44
N LEU A 164 -2.62 0.54 2.53
CA LEU A 164 -3.17 1.72 3.19
C LEU A 164 -2.10 2.81 3.23
N ILE A 165 -2.24 3.79 2.35
CA ILE A 165 -1.38 4.96 2.31
C ILE A 165 -2.14 6.11 2.98
N GLY A 166 -1.62 6.57 4.11
CA GLY A 166 -2.10 7.76 4.83
C GLY A 166 -1.76 9.04 4.08
N ALA A 167 -1.23 10.07 4.77
CA ALA A 167 -0.86 11.28 4.06
C ALA A 167 0.41 11.10 3.23
N LEU A 168 0.30 11.37 1.94
CA LEU A 168 1.39 11.30 0.97
C LEU A 168 1.33 12.47 -0.01
N ASN A 169 2.42 13.23 -0.07
CA ASN A 169 2.67 14.28 -1.05
C ASN A 169 3.65 13.77 -2.12
N ALA A 170 3.16 13.55 -3.33
CA ALA A 170 3.97 13.13 -4.47
C ALA A 170 4.16 14.32 -5.42
N LEU A 171 5.41 14.76 -5.61
CA LEU A 171 5.75 15.88 -6.49
C LEU A 171 5.73 15.48 -7.98
N GLN A 172 5.65 14.18 -8.27
CA GLN A 172 5.45 13.65 -9.62
C GLN A 172 4.27 12.68 -9.61
N ASN A 173 4.40 11.53 -10.27
CA ASN A 173 3.28 10.62 -10.47
C ASN A 173 3.11 9.64 -9.30
N ILE A 174 1.86 9.25 -9.07
CA ILE A 174 1.50 8.06 -8.30
C ILE A 174 1.03 7.00 -9.30
N SER A 175 1.62 5.81 -9.25
CA SER A 175 1.19 4.63 -10.01
C SER A 175 1.02 3.46 -9.05
N ILE A 176 -0.19 2.94 -8.92
CA ILE A 176 -0.50 1.76 -8.12
C ILE A 176 -1.13 0.71 -9.03
N ASP A 177 -0.62 -0.52 -8.97
CA ASP A 177 -1.12 -1.69 -9.71
C ASP A 177 -1.40 -2.82 -8.71
N GLY A 178 -2.67 -3.21 -8.56
CA GLY A 178 -3.12 -4.34 -7.73
C GLY A 178 -2.77 -5.69 -8.36
N ASN A 179 -2.81 -5.77 -9.69
CA ASN A 179 -2.50 -6.94 -10.49
C ASN A 179 -3.51 -8.09 -10.34
N ASN A 180 -3.26 -9.14 -9.54
CA ASN A 180 -4.19 -10.26 -9.40
C ASN A 180 -4.50 -10.52 -7.92
N GLY A 181 -5.77 -10.56 -7.57
CA GLY A 181 -6.22 -10.78 -6.19
C GLY A 181 -7.42 -9.92 -5.88
N ASN A 182 -8.04 -10.13 -4.72
CA ASN A 182 -9.07 -9.20 -4.24
C ASN A 182 -8.38 -8.17 -3.34
N ASP A 183 -8.01 -7.04 -3.91
CA ASP A 183 -7.15 -6.05 -3.28
C ASP A 183 -7.94 -4.97 -2.55
N VAL A 184 -7.33 -4.45 -1.50
CA VAL A 184 -7.82 -3.29 -0.75
C VAL A 184 -6.78 -2.19 -0.83
N ILE A 185 -7.06 -1.17 -1.65
CA ILE A 185 -6.12 -0.05 -1.90
C ILE A 185 -6.75 1.26 -1.43
N GLY A 186 -6.15 1.82 -0.38
CA GLY A 186 -6.54 3.09 0.23
C GLY A 186 -5.46 4.15 0.03
N LEU A 187 -5.86 5.31 -0.46
CA LEU A 187 -5.01 6.48 -0.63
C LEU A 187 -5.66 7.69 0.05
N GLY A 188 -5.22 7.96 1.27
CA GLY A 188 -5.72 9.03 2.12
C GLY A 188 -5.20 10.41 1.72
N ALA A 189 -5.04 11.28 2.71
CA ALA A 189 -4.80 12.70 2.49
C ALA A 189 -3.53 13.01 1.65
N GLY A 190 -3.49 14.21 1.08
CA GLY A 190 -2.25 14.75 0.50
C GLY A 190 -2.43 15.34 -0.89
N ARG A 191 -1.32 15.43 -1.62
CA ARG A 191 -1.27 16.10 -2.92
C ARG A 191 -0.45 15.30 -3.92
N THR A 192 -0.91 15.29 -5.17
CA THR A 192 -0.13 14.76 -6.29
C THR A 192 -0.05 15.80 -7.39
N ASP A 193 1.16 16.29 -7.68
CA ASP A 193 1.40 17.29 -8.71
C ASP A 193 1.38 16.68 -10.12
N GLY A 194 1.84 15.42 -10.25
CA GLY A 194 1.77 14.66 -11.50
C GLY A 194 0.46 13.90 -11.68
N THR A 195 0.52 12.85 -12.51
CA THR A 195 -0.62 11.96 -12.75
C THR A 195 -0.79 10.97 -11.61
N THR A 196 -2.04 10.70 -11.22
CA THR A 196 -2.39 9.59 -10.34
C THR A 196 -3.06 8.50 -11.17
N SER A 197 -2.47 7.30 -11.20
CA SER A 197 -2.99 6.13 -11.88
C SER A 197 -3.14 4.98 -10.89
N ILE A 198 -4.34 4.41 -10.84
CA ILE A 198 -4.64 3.21 -10.04
C ILE A 198 -5.25 2.17 -10.97
N LEU A 199 -4.64 0.99 -11.04
CA LEU A 199 -5.12 -0.18 -11.76
C LEU A 199 -5.35 -1.26 -10.69
N LEU A 200 -6.57 -1.76 -10.49
CA LEU A 200 -6.81 -2.80 -9.47
C LEU A 200 -6.56 -4.19 -10.04
N GLY A 201 -7.04 -4.47 -11.26
CA GLY A 201 -6.62 -5.63 -12.04
C GLY A 201 -7.66 -6.74 -12.04
N ASN A 202 -7.31 -7.94 -11.60
CA ASN A 202 -8.22 -9.09 -11.58
C ASN A 202 -8.59 -9.45 -10.14
N GLY A 203 -9.88 -9.35 -9.81
CA GLY A 203 -10.46 -9.77 -8.55
C GLY A 203 -11.55 -8.80 -8.12
N ASN A 204 -12.22 -9.08 -7.02
CA ASN A 204 -13.25 -8.21 -6.47
C ASN A 204 -12.59 -7.17 -5.56
N ASP A 205 -12.21 -6.04 -6.15
CA ASP A 205 -11.31 -5.09 -5.52
C ASP A 205 -12.06 -4.00 -4.76
N THR A 206 -11.32 -3.28 -3.91
CA THR A 206 -11.83 -2.12 -3.21
C THR A 206 -10.80 -1.00 -3.20
N ALA A 207 -11.14 0.11 -3.83
CA ALA A 207 -10.33 1.32 -3.84
C ALA A 207 -11.01 2.45 -3.06
N GLY A 208 -10.23 3.17 -2.25
CA GLY A 208 -10.68 4.35 -1.53
C GLY A 208 -9.70 5.50 -1.67
N LEU A 209 -10.19 6.67 -2.07
CA LEU A 209 -9.40 7.90 -2.09
C LEU A 209 -10.07 8.95 -1.21
N SER A 210 -9.30 9.61 -0.33
CA SER A 210 -9.84 10.63 0.57
C SER A 210 -8.95 11.86 0.76
N ASP A 211 -9.56 13.01 1.00
CA ASP A 211 -8.93 14.22 1.55
C ASP A 211 -7.69 14.70 0.76
N ARG A 212 -7.73 14.65 -0.57
CA ARG A 212 -6.54 14.90 -1.41
C ARG A 212 -6.79 15.74 -2.65
N THR A 213 -5.75 16.49 -3.03
CA THR A 213 -5.71 17.28 -4.26
C THR A 213 -4.88 16.57 -5.33
N LEU A 214 -5.47 16.35 -6.50
CA LEU A 214 -4.87 15.75 -7.67
C LEU A 214 -4.74 16.81 -8.77
N VAL A 215 -3.52 17.29 -9.00
CA VAL A 215 -3.26 18.39 -9.93
C VAL A 215 -3.21 17.88 -11.36
N GLY A 216 -2.46 16.82 -11.58
CA GLY A 216 -2.41 16.15 -12.88
C GLY A 216 -3.65 15.32 -13.13
N ASN A 217 -3.58 14.51 -14.19
CA ASN A 217 -4.69 13.65 -14.55
C ASN A 217 -4.91 12.56 -13.49
N PHE A 218 -6.16 12.16 -13.33
CA PHE A 218 -6.56 11.05 -12.48
C PHE A 218 -7.09 9.92 -13.35
N SER A 219 -6.54 8.72 -13.20
CA SER A 219 -7.04 7.51 -13.84
C SER A 219 -7.25 6.43 -12.79
N LEU A 220 -8.43 5.81 -12.81
CA LEU A 220 -8.73 4.60 -12.05
C LEU A 220 -9.36 3.58 -12.99
N ASN A 221 -8.78 2.39 -13.06
CA ASN A 221 -9.35 1.23 -13.74
C ASN A 221 -9.46 0.09 -12.73
N ALA A 222 -10.69 -0.36 -12.43
CA ALA A 222 -10.89 -1.43 -11.45
C ALA A 222 -10.62 -2.81 -12.08
N GLY A 223 -11.15 -3.09 -13.26
CA GLY A 223 -10.66 -4.18 -14.11
C GLY A 223 -11.66 -5.32 -14.22
N ASN A 224 -11.36 -6.50 -13.70
CA ASN A 224 -12.26 -7.65 -13.73
C ASN A 224 -12.67 -8.07 -12.32
N GLY A 225 -13.95 -8.10 -12.02
CA GLY A 225 -14.51 -8.53 -10.75
C GLY A 225 -15.60 -7.59 -10.29
N ASP A 226 -16.28 -7.91 -9.19
CA ASP A 226 -17.28 -7.03 -8.59
C ASP A 226 -16.59 -5.99 -7.70
N ASP A 227 -16.33 -4.80 -8.26
CA ASP A 227 -15.44 -3.79 -7.68
C ASP A 227 -16.18 -2.69 -6.90
N LEU A 228 -15.52 -2.16 -5.87
CA LEU A 228 -16.01 -1.02 -5.10
C LEU A 228 -15.01 0.13 -5.08
N VAL A 229 -15.42 1.28 -5.60
CA VAL A 229 -14.61 2.51 -5.60
C VAL A 229 -15.30 3.61 -4.78
N GLY A 230 -14.58 4.14 -3.79
CA GLY A 230 -14.99 5.26 -2.95
C GLY A 230 -14.13 6.50 -3.16
N LEU A 231 -14.75 7.63 -3.50
CA LEU A 231 -14.11 8.92 -3.66
C LEU A 231 -14.71 9.92 -2.66
N ASN A 232 -13.91 10.48 -1.76
CA ASN A 232 -14.38 11.41 -0.74
C ASN A 232 -13.47 12.62 -0.62
N GLN A 233 -14.02 13.83 -0.59
CA GLN A 233 -13.23 15.05 -0.34
C GLN A 233 -12.01 15.17 -1.27
N LEU A 234 -12.22 14.90 -2.56
CA LEU A 234 -11.18 15.03 -3.58
C LEU A 234 -11.31 16.34 -4.34
N GLU A 235 -10.18 16.92 -4.68
CA GLU A 235 -10.08 18.02 -5.62
C GLU A 235 -9.23 17.59 -6.82
N VAL A 236 -9.83 17.45 -8.00
CA VAL A 236 -9.12 17.00 -9.20
C VAL A 236 -9.08 18.12 -10.23
N GLU A 237 -7.89 18.71 -10.42
CA GLU A 237 -7.67 19.81 -11.37
C GLU A 237 -7.56 19.28 -12.81
N GLY A 238 -6.84 18.17 -12.99
CA GLY A 238 -6.63 17.52 -14.28
C GLY A 238 -7.85 16.76 -14.82
N ALA A 239 -7.69 16.14 -16.00
CA ALA A 239 -8.72 15.29 -16.57
C ALA A 239 -8.83 13.98 -15.78
N SER A 240 -10.04 13.43 -15.70
CA SER A 240 -10.35 12.22 -14.93
C SER A 240 -10.96 11.12 -15.79
N THR A 241 -10.42 9.91 -15.68
CA THR A 241 -11.00 8.68 -16.25
C THR A 241 -11.20 7.67 -15.14
N ILE A 242 -12.43 7.22 -14.94
CA ILE A 242 -12.80 6.19 -13.98
C ILE A 242 -13.55 5.11 -14.75
N GLU A 243 -12.99 3.90 -14.82
CA GLU A 243 -13.55 2.74 -15.49
C GLU A 243 -13.61 1.59 -14.50
N LEU A 244 -14.79 1.03 -14.25
CA LEU A 244 -14.91 -0.09 -13.30
C LEU A 244 -14.65 -1.44 -13.99
N GLY A 245 -14.99 -1.57 -15.27
CA GLY A 245 -14.55 -2.69 -16.08
C GLY A 245 -15.60 -3.78 -16.20
N ASN A 246 -15.28 -5.02 -15.87
CA ASN A 246 -16.17 -6.16 -16.02
C ASN A 246 -16.63 -6.64 -14.65
N GLY A 247 -17.93 -6.61 -14.36
CA GLY A 247 -18.45 -7.09 -13.09
C GLY A 247 -19.74 -6.42 -12.69
N LYS A 248 -20.09 -6.51 -11.42
CA LYS A 248 -21.15 -5.68 -10.83
C LYS A 248 -20.52 -4.66 -9.93
N ASP A 249 -20.27 -3.49 -10.49
CA ASP A 249 -19.40 -2.54 -9.85
C ASP A 249 -20.17 -1.41 -9.16
N ALA A 250 -19.52 -0.76 -8.20
CA ALA A 250 -20.07 0.37 -7.49
C ALA A 250 -19.06 1.52 -7.36
N LEU A 251 -19.47 2.71 -7.83
CA LEU A 251 -18.75 3.97 -7.61
C LEU A 251 -19.54 4.87 -6.68
N LEU A 252 -18.97 5.21 -5.51
CA LEU A 252 -19.51 6.17 -4.57
C LEU A 252 -18.62 7.41 -4.55
N SER A 253 -19.20 8.58 -4.78
CA SER A 253 -18.51 9.87 -4.72
C SER A 253 -19.25 10.85 -3.81
N GLN A 254 -18.49 11.54 -2.95
CA GLN A 254 -18.99 12.61 -2.09
C GLN A 254 -17.96 13.72 -1.95
N SER A 255 -18.43 14.96 -1.81
CA SER A 255 -17.61 16.16 -1.55
C SER A 255 -16.42 16.25 -2.52
N THR A 256 -16.61 15.77 -3.74
CA THR A 256 -15.53 15.63 -4.73
C THR A 256 -15.74 16.65 -5.84
N ALA A 257 -14.71 17.44 -6.14
CA ALA A 257 -14.72 18.42 -7.22
C ALA A 257 -13.83 17.95 -8.38
N PHE A 258 -14.39 17.86 -9.58
CA PHE A 258 -13.66 17.64 -10.83
C PHE A 258 -13.67 18.93 -11.65
N TYR A 259 -12.53 19.59 -11.80
CA TYR A 259 -12.41 20.78 -12.63
C TYR A 259 -12.12 20.46 -14.09
N GLY A 260 -11.32 19.41 -14.34
CA GLY A 260 -11.10 18.88 -15.67
C GLY A 260 -12.29 18.13 -16.24
N ASN A 261 -12.17 17.68 -17.49
CA ASN A 261 -13.14 16.76 -18.08
C ASN A 261 -13.09 15.42 -17.34
N VAL A 262 -14.25 14.83 -17.09
CA VAL A 262 -14.38 13.56 -16.41
C VAL A 262 -15.19 12.56 -17.23
N SER A 263 -14.68 11.33 -17.31
CA SER A 263 -15.37 10.16 -17.85
C SER A 263 -15.49 9.11 -16.75
N ARG A 264 -16.72 8.69 -16.43
CA ARG A 264 -17.02 7.65 -15.44
C ARG A 264 -17.85 6.57 -16.11
N LYS A 265 -17.35 5.33 -16.10
CA LYS A 265 -17.97 4.20 -16.79
C LYS A 265 -18.02 3.00 -15.87
N GLY A 266 -19.19 2.36 -15.80
CA GLY A 266 -19.36 1.04 -15.18
C GLY A 266 -18.58 0.01 -15.99
N GLY A 267 -19.00 -0.21 -17.24
CA GLY A 267 -18.33 -1.10 -18.16
C GLY A 267 -19.27 -2.21 -18.59
N THR A 268 -18.89 -3.47 -18.41
CA THR A 268 -19.80 -4.60 -18.65
C THR A 268 -20.34 -5.13 -17.35
N GLY A 269 -21.64 -5.43 -17.35
CA GLY A 269 -22.33 -6.02 -16.21
C GLY A 269 -23.44 -5.11 -15.71
N THR A 270 -23.63 -5.00 -14.40
CA THR A 270 -24.70 -4.16 -13.84
C THR A 270 -24.11 -3.25 -12.80
N ASP A 271 -23.83 -2.02 -13.23
CA ASP A 271 -22.99 -1.12 -12.47
C ASP A 271 -23.82 -0.02 -11.84
N GLN A 272 -23.37 0.40 -10.67
CA GLN A 272 -24.06 1.36 -9.83
C GLN A 272 -23.17 2.57 -9.58
N ILE A 273 -23.76 3.75 -9.70
CA ILE A 273 -23.11 4.99 -9.30
C ILE A 273 -23.97 5.76 -8.30
N PHE A 274 -23.32 6.26 -7.26
CA PHE A 274 -23.87 7.24 -6.34
C PHE A 274 -22.93 8.44 -6.29
N SER A 275 -23.46 9.62 -6.60
CA SER A 275 -22.77 10.89 -6.39
C SER A 275 -23.63 11.76 -5.49
N GLN A 276 -23.08 12.24 -4.38
CA GLN A 276 -23.80 13.17 -3.53
C GLN A 276 -23.97 14.54 -4.20
N ASN A 277 -24.90 15.33 -3.69
CA ASN A 277 -25.22 16.65 -4.22
C ASN A 277 -24.05 17.65 -4.12
N ASP A 278 -23.04 17.34 -3.31
CA ASP A 278 -21.82 18.12 -3.14
C ASP A 278 -20.68 17.68 -4.07
N THR A 279 -20.89 16.66 -4.93
CA THR A 279 -19.98 16.35 -6.03
C THR A 279 -20.13 17.39 -7.14
N PHE A 280 -19.05 18.11 -7.44
CA PHE A 280 -19.01 19.24 -8.38
C PHE A 280 -18.25 18.88 -9.66
N PHE A 281 -18.75 19.40 -10.80
CA PHE A 281 -18.13 19.23 -12.12
C PHE A 281 -18.04 20.59 -12.82
N SER A 282 -16.82 21.05 -13.12
CA SER A 282 -16.62 22.25 -13.95
C SER A 282 -16.45 21.93 -15.44
N GLY A 283 -15.83 20.78 -15.74
CA GLY A 283 -15.60 20.31 -17.11
C GLY A 283 -16.76 19.45 -17.64
N ASN A 284 -16.57 18.87 -18.83
CA ASN A 284 -17.53 17.90 -19.36
C ASN A 284 -17.57 16.65 -18.47
N ASN A 285 -18.77 16.17 -18.18
CA ASN A 285 -18.97 14.94 -17.43
C ASN A 285 -19.70 13.91 -18.30
N VAL A 286 -19.01 12.82 -18.62
CA VAL A 286 -19.57 11.64 -19.27
C VAL A 286 -19.78 10.58 -18.21
N THR A 287 -21.01 10.06 -18.09
CA THR A 287 -21.36 9.02 -17.13
C THR A 287 -22.12 7.89 -17.86
N GLU A 288 -21.57 6.68 -17.81
CA GLU A 288 -22.10 5.48 -18.49
C GLU A 288 -22.28 4.36 -17.44
N PHE A 289 -23.44 4.33 -16.79
CA PHE A 289 -23.83 3.33 -15.78
C PHE A 289 -25.28 2.89 -16.00
N GLU A 290 -25.59 1.61 -15.78
CA GLU A 290 -26.96 1.09 -15.87
C GLU A 290 -27.84 1.62 -14.74
N LEU A 291 -27.27 1.77 -13.53
CA LEU A 291 -28.00 2.27 -12.37
C LEU A 291 -27.37 3.53 -11.77
N THR A 292 -28.03 4.66 -11.98
CA THR A 292 -27.65 5.96 -11.40
C THR A 292 -28.44 6.31 -10.14
N VAL A 293 -29.35 5.44 -9.72
CA VAL A 293 -30.14 5.57 -8.49
C VAL A 293 -29.91 4.34 -7.63
N MET A 294 -28.90 4.39 -6.77
CA MET A 294 -28.64 3.34 -5.78
C MET A 294 -29.64 3.47 -4.61
N ASN A 295 -30.15 2.34 -4.10
CA ASN A 295 -31.07 2.39 -2.97
C ASN A 295 -30.32 2.80 -1.67
N PRO A 296 -30.98 3.49 -0.72
CA PRO A 296 -30.31 3.99 0.49
C PRO A 296 -29.64 2.92 1.34
N SER A 297 -30.23 1.72 1.45
CA SER A 297 -29.63 0.61 2.22
C SER A 297 -28.33 0.09 1.60
N THR A 298 -28.24 0.04 0.28
CA THR A 298 -27.03 -0.35 -0.45
C THR A 298 -25.96 0.72 -0.28
N ILE A 299 -26.33 2.00 -0.40
CA ILE A 299 -25.42 3.12 -0.16
C ILE A 299 -24.82 3.02 1.25
N ALA A 300 -25.66 2.88 2.29
CA ALA A 300 -25.21 2.78 3.67
C ALA A 300 -24.29 1.56 3.91
N SER A 301 -24.60 0.42 3.30
CA SER A 301 -23.76 -0.78 3.39
C SER A 301 -22.39 -0.59 2.76
N LEU A 302 -22.32 -0.02 1.56
CA LEU A 302 -21.07 0.21 0.84
C LEU A 302 -20.24 1.31 1.51
N ALA A 303 -20.89 2.39 1.97
CA ALA A 303 -20.27 3.43 2.75
C ALA A 303 -19.67 2.91 4.06
N SER A 304 -20.39 2.04 4.79
CA SER A 304 -19.89 1.43 6.02
C SER A 304 -18.66 0.55 5.75
N ARG A 305 -18.62 -0.15 4.61
CA ARG A 305 -17.43 -0.92 4.17
C ARG A 305 -16.24 0.02 3.94
N LEU A 306 -16.42 1.10 3.18
CA LEU A 306 -15.36 2.08 2.92
C LEU A 306 -14.87 2.78 4.20
N GLN A 307 -15.79 3.12 5.11
CA GLN A 307 -15.46 3.71 6.40
C GLN A 307 -14.62 2.76 7.26
N LYS A 308 -14.96 1.47 7.28
CA LYS A 308 -14.23 0.47 8.06
C LYS A 308 -12.82 0.24 7.51
N LEU A 309 -12.66 0.26 6.19
CA LEU A 309 -11.38 -0.02 5.54
C LEU A 309 -10.44 1.18 5.54
N PHE A 310 -10.98 2.38 5.26
CA PHE A 310 -10.17 3.57 4.96
C PHE A 310 -10.44 4.75 5.90
N GLY A 311 -11.40 4.64 6.81
CA GLY A 311 -11.88 5.79 7.59
C GLY A 311 -12.72 6.78 6.76
N ILE A 312 -13.02 6.47 5.50
CA ILE A 312 -13.82 7.30 4.61
C ILE A 312 -15.26 7.35 5.11
N ASN A 313 -15.65 8.46 5.72
CA ASN A 313 -17.03 8.68 6.15
C ASN A 313 -17.82 9.30 5.01
N LEU A 314 -18.70 8.50 4.39
CA LEU A 314 -19.55 9.01 3.33
C LEU A 314 -20.80 9.79 3.81
N GLY A 315 -21.00 9.99 5.11
CA GLY A 315 -22.08 10.84 5.64
C GLY A 315 -23.51 10.42 5.28
N VAL A 316 -23.72 9.12 4.99
CA VAL A 316 -24.98 8.50 4.52
C VAL A 316 -25.56 7.54 5.54
#